data_AF-A0AAW0VWU7-F1
#
_entry.id   AF-A0AAW0VWU7-F1
#
_cell.length_a   1.000
_cell.length_b   1.000
_cell.length_c   1.000
_cell.angle_alpha   90.00
_cell.angle_beta   90.00
_cell.angle_gamma   90.00
#
_symmetry.space_group_name_H-M   'P 1'
#
loop_
_entity.id
_entity.type
_entity.pdbx_description
1 polymer ?
#
loop_
_entity_poly.entity_id
_entity_poly.type
_entity_poly.pdbx_seq_one_letter_code
_entity_poly.pdbx_strand_id
1 'polypeptide(L)'
;MQVAVVTLVLLVGVGVGVGVGEDSSSYRESLEEAFNDRAEIEKTIECFLNRIPCSRKQQKIKERALAAMRNGGTCPSTLCTPKQQQETAKSMELLQQNYPDLFLRLIASLFGIGY
;
A
#
# COMPACT_ATOMS: atom_id res chain seq x y z
N MET A 1 13.48 7.56 -42.52
CA MET A 1 13.07 7.73 -41.13
C MET A 1 14.24 7.32 -40.24
N GLN A 2 14.65 8.22 -39.33
CA GLN A 2 15.42 7.97 -38.10
C GLN A 2 16.85 7.42 -38.31
N VAL A 3 17.82 8.29 -38.60
CA VAL A 3 18.58 9.13 -37.63
C VAL A 3 19.45 8.24 -36.73
N ALA A 4 20.65 7.99 -37.22
CA ALA A 4 21.78 7.49 -36.44
C ALA A 4 22.31 8.63 -35.57
N VAL A 5 22.21 8.54 -34.24
CA VAL A 5 23.13 9.24 -33.34
C VAL A 5 23.14 8.50 -31.99
N VAL A 6 24.34 8.36 -31.41
CA VAL A 6 24.64 8.08 -30.00
C VAL A 6 24.52 6.59 -29.61
N THR A 7 25.49 5.71 -29.86
CA THR A 7 26.88 5.69 -29.36
C THR A 7 27.00 5.98 -27.86
N LEU A 8 27.51 4.98 -27.11
CA LEU A 8 27.91 5.01 -25.68
C LEU A 8 26.70 5.01 -24.72
N VAL A 9 26.48 4.00 -23.89
CA VAL A 9 27.38 3.62 -22.79
C VAL A 9 27.33 2.09 -22.56
N LEU A 10 28.42 1.40 -22.93
CA LEU A 10 28.83 0.14 -22.33
C LEU A 10 29.59 0.48 -21.05
N LEU A 11 28.97 0.37 -19.88
CA LEU A 11 29.69 0.19 -18.61
C LEU A 11 28.85 -0.66 -17.63
N VAL A 12 29.22 -1.94 -17.58
CA VAL A 12 29.30 -2.81 -16.39
C VAL A 12 28.10 -2.81 -15.44
N GLY A 13 27.34 -3.90 -15.45
CA GLY A 13 26.43 -4.25 -14.36
C GLY A 13 25.73 -5.57 -14.61
N VAL A 14 26.32 -6.66 -14.12
CA VAL A 14 25.66 -7.97 -14.00
C VAL A 14 24.32 -7.78 -13.28
N GLY A 15 23.22 -7.96 -14.00
CA GLY A 15 21.87 -7.94 -13.43
C GLY A 15 21.20 -9.25 -13.74
N VAL A 16 21.47 -10.28 -12.93
CA VAL A 16 20.66 -11.49 -12.89
C VAL A 16 19.26 -11.06 -12.42
N GLY A 17 18.34 -10.89 -13.36
CA GLY A 17 16.93 -10.68 -13.07
C GLY A 17 16.31 -11.99 -12.58
N VAL A 18 16.58 -12.37 -11.33
CA VAL A 18 15.78 -13.39 -10.64
C VAL A 18 14.45 -12.73 -10.28
N GLY A 19 13.50 -12.79 -11.20
CA GLY A 19 12.10 -12.51 -10.90
C GLY A 19 11.55 -13.62 -10.03
N VAL A 20 11.78 -13.54 -8.73
CA VAL A 20 11.15 -14.39 -7.73
C VAL A 20 9.67 -13.99 -7.65
N GLY A 21 8.85 -14.63 -8.50
CA GLY A 21 7.40 -14.61 -8.39
C GLY A 21 6.94 -15.58 -7.31
N GLU A 22 7.07 -15.17 -6.03
CA GLU A 22 6.48 -15.89 -4.91
C GLU A 22 5.01 -15.44 -4.72
N ASP A 23 4.12 -16.31 -5.20
CA ASP A 23 2.69 -16.51 -4.96
C ASP A 23 1.86 -15.31 -4.45
N SER A 24 1.21 -14.62 -5.38
CA SER A 24 0.24 -13.56 -5.06
C SER A 24 -1.11 -14.10 -4.56
N SER A 25 -1.42 -15.40 -4.75
CA SER A 25 -2.71 -15.98 -4.34
C SER A 25 -2.77 -16.19 -2.84
N SER A 26 -1.75 -16.83 -2.26
CA SER A 26 -1.68 -17.10 -0.81
C SER A 26 -1.66 -15.81 0.02
N TYR A 27 -0.99 -14.76 -0.47
CA TYR A 27 -0.98 -13.46 0.20
C TYR A 27 -2.36 -12.79 0.21
N ARG A 28 -3.11 -12.87 -0.90
CA ARG A 28 -4.46 -12.28 -0.98
C ARG A 28 -5.42 -12.93 0.00
N GLU A 29 -5.40 -14.24 0.09
CA GLU A 29 -6.21 -15.00 1.05
C GLU A 29 -5.82 -14.64 2.50
N SER A 30 -4.52 -14.55 2.79
CA SER A 30 -4.01 -14.12 4.10
C SER A 30 -4.42 -12.68 4.45
N LEU A 31 -4.52 -11.81 3.44
CA LEU A 31 -4.96 -10.43 3.61
C LEU A 31 -6.46 -10.38 3.90
N GLU A 32 -7.27 -11.12 3.14
CA GLU A 32 -8.72 -11.22 3.36
C GLU A 32 -9.04 -11.77 4.76
N GLU A 33 -8.31 -12.78 5.21
CA GLU A 33 -8.46 -13.32 6.56
C GLU A 33 -8.08 -12.31 7.64
N ALA A 34 -7.01 -11.53 7.44
CA ALA A 34 -6.62 -10.46 8.37
C ALA A 34 -7.70 -9.38 8.52
N PHE A 35 -8.58 -9.21 7.53
CA PHE A 35 -9.72 -8.30 7.58
C PHE A 35 -10.99 -8.92 8.17
N ASN A 36 -10.94 -10.13 8.74
CA ASN A 36 -12.09 -10.71 9.45
C ASN A 36 -12.20 -10.23 10.91
N ASP A 37 -11.10 -9.80 11.52
CA ASP A 37 -11.09 -9.30 12.90
C ASP A 37 -11.25 -7.77 12.94
N ARG A 38 -12.49 -7.32 13.16
CA ARG A 38 -12.83 -5.89 13.26
C ARG A 38 -12.03 -5.19 14.35
N ALA A 39 -11.76 -5.84 15.49
CA ALA A 39 -11.07 -5.21 16.62
C ALA A 39 -9.60 -4.92 16.29
N GLU A 40 -8.93 -5.83 15.57
CA GLU A 40 -7.57 -5.61 15.07
C GLU A 40 -7.52 -4.50 14.00
N ILE A 41 -8.53 -4.41 13.13
CA ILE A 41 -8.64 -3.31 12.16
C ILE A 41 -8.87 -1.98 12.88
N GLU A 42 -9.79 -1.90 13.83
CA GLU A 42 -10.03 -0.70 14.64
C GLU A 42 -8.76 -0.24 15.35
N LYS A 43 -8.03 -1.15 16.00
CA LYS A 43 -6.76 -0.83 16.67
C LYS A 43 -5.71 -0.30 15.69
N THR A 44 -5.64 -0.88 14.49
CA THR A 44 -4.75 -0.38 13.44
C THR A 44 -5.14 1.05 13.02
N ILE A 45 -6.43 1.32 12.85
CA ILE A 45 -6.97 2.64 12.51
C ILE A 45 -6.72 3.64 13.63
N GLU A 46 -6.94 3.29 14.90
CA GLU A 46 -6.64 4.17 16.05
C GLU A 46 -5.18 4.63 16.04
N CYS A 47 -4.26 3.75 15.65
CA CYS A 47 -2.89 4.20 15.46
C CYS A 47 -2.71 5.15 14.26
N PHE A 48 -3.40 4.89 13.15
CA PHE A 48 -3.32 5.74 11.97
C PHE A 48 -3.82 7.15 12.28
N LEU A 49 -4.79 7.26 13.19
CA LEU A 49 -5.31 8.50 13.75
C LEU A 49 -4.45 9.13 14.85
N ASN A 50 -3.29 8.55 15.17
CA ASN A 50 -2.38 8.97 16.26
C ASN A 50 -3.03 8.94 17.66
N ARG A 51 -4.06 8.12 17.87
CA ARG A 51 -4.71 7.94 19.19
C ARG A 51 -3.94 6.97 20.07
N ILE A 52 -3.24 6.02 19.46
CA ILE A 52 -2.31 5.09 20.11
C ILE A 52 -1.00 5.02 19.30
N PRO A 53 0.13 4.57 19.91
CA PRO A 53 1.39 4.42 19.18
C PRO A 53 1.35 3.24 18.18
N CYS A 54 2.05 3.41 17.06
CA CYS A 54 2.14 2.36 16.03
C CYS A 54 3.37 1.50 16.30
N SER A 55 3.21 0.19 16.08
CA SER A 55 4.37 -0.66 15.85
C SER A 55 5.11 -0.24 14.57
N ARG A 56 6.39 -0.62 14.44
CA ARG A 56 7.18 -0.39 13.22
C ARG A 56 6.50 -0.96 11.96
N LYS A 57 5.82 -2.10 12.08
CA LYS A 57 5.06 -2.71 10.98
C LYS A 57 3.86 -1.83 10.61
N GLN A 58 3.04 -1.45 11.59
CA GLN A 58 1.87 -0.59 11.37
C GLN A 58 2.24 0.77 10.81
N GLN A 59 3.38 1.34 11.20
CA GLN A 59 3.86 2.62 10.67
C GLN A 59 4.13 2.55 9.16
N LYS A 60 4.77 1.47 8.68
CA LYS A 60 4.97 1.25 7.24
C LYS A 60 3.65 1.06 6.49
N ILE A 61 2.70 0.35 7.09
CA ILE A 61 1.36 0.17 6.50
C ILE A 61 0.64 1.51 6.42
N LYS A 62 0.69 2.31 7.50
CA LYS A 62 0.15 3.68 7.56
C LYS A 62 0.70 4.52 6.41
N GLU A 63 2.01 4.62 6.26
CA GLU A 63 2.63 5.41 5.20
C GLU A 63 2.13 5.04 3.81
N ARG A 64 2.09 3.74 3.48
CA ARG A 64 1.57 3.26 2.20
C ARG A 64 0.08 3.51 2.03
N ALA A 65 -0.71 3.29 3.08
CA ALA A 65 -2.14 3.54 3.10
C ALA A 65 -2.44 5.03 2.85
N LEU A 66 -1.72 5.93 3.52
CA LEU A 66 -1.83 7.38 3.33
C LEU A 66 -1.41 7.79 1.92
N ALA A 67 -0.34 7.21 1.38
CA ALA A 67 0.07 7.44 0.00
C ALA A 67 -1.02 6.99 -0.98
N ALA A 68 -1.61 5.82 -0.77
CA ALA A 68 -2.69 5.32 -1.62
C ALA A 68 -3.93 6.21 -1.59
N MET A 69 -4.40 6.62 -0.40
CA MET A 69 -5.56 7.50 -0.28
C MET A 69 -5.34 8.87 -0.96
N ARG A 70 -4.11 9.40 -0.93
CA ARG A 70 -3.77 10.64 -1.64
C ARG A 70 -3.70 10.48 -3.17
N ASN A 71 -3.52 9.27 -3.66
CA ASN A 71 -3.32 8.95 -5.07
C ASN A 71 -4.46 8.07 -5.62
N GLY A 72 -5.72 8.36 -5.23
CA GLY A 72 -6.89 7.71 -5.81
C GLY A 72 -7.00 6.21 -5.51
N GLY A 73 -6.51 5.76 -4.35
CA GLY A 73 -6.58 4.36 -3.91
C GLY A 73 -5.38 3.51 -4.31
N THR A 74 -4.37 4.08 -4.98
CA THR A 74 -3.18 3.33 -5.43
C THR A 74 -1.89 3.94 -4.86
N CYS A 75 -0.99 3.12 -4.32
CA CYS A 75 0.32 3.63 -3.86
C CYS A 75 1.23 3.94 -5.07
N PRO A 76 1.90 5.10 -5.14
CA PRO A 76 2.77 5.43 -6.26
C PRO A 76 4.01 4.53 -6.31
N SER A 77 4.51 4.26 -7.52
CA SER A 77 5.68 3.40 -7.77
C SER A 77 6.99 3.94 -7.19
N THR A 78 7.05 5.24 -6.89
CA THR A 78 8.17 5.86 -6.18
C THR A 78 8.25 5.46 -4.70
N LEU A 79 7.17 4.94 -4.12
CA LEU A 79 7.06 4.54 -2.72
C LEU A 79 6.77 3.04 -2.52
N CYS A 80 6.16 2.39 -3.51
CA CYS A 80 5.72 1.00 -3.41
C CYS A 80 6.20 0.15 -4.59
N THR A 81 6.66 -1.07 -4.28
CA THR A 81 6.88 -2.12 -5.29
C THR A 81 5.56 -2.55 -5.93
N PRO A 82 5.55 -3.17 -7.13
CA PRO A 82 4.32 -3.64 -7.77
C PRO A 82 3.48 -4.55 -6.87
N LYS A 83 4.14 -5.44 -6.11
CA LYS A 83 3.47 -6.26 -5.10
C LYS A 83 2.78 -5.38 -4.06
N GLN A 84 3.50 -4.48 -3.39
CA GLN A 84 2.94 -3.58 -2.38
C GLN A 84 1.79 -2.70 -2.90
N GLN A 85 1.81 -2.32 -4.18
CA GLN A 85 0.71 -1.59 -4.80
C GLN A 85 -0.58 -2.42 -4.83
N GLN A 86 -0.49 -3.68 -5.28
CA GLN A 86 -1.62 -4.61 -5.29
C GLN A 86 -2.14 -4.88 -3.87
N GLU A 87 -1.23 -5.13 -2.93
CA GLU A 87 -1.58 -5.38 -1.52
C GLU A 87 -2.31 -4.19 -0.90
N THR A 88 -1.81 -2.97 -1.14
CA THR A 88 -2.40 -1.74 -0.60
C THR A 88 -3.75 -1.44 -1.25
N ALA A 89 -3.86 -1.59 -2.57
CA ALA A 89 -5.13 -1.40 -3.29
C ALA A 89 -6.20 -2.38 -2.79
N LYS A 90 -5.85 -3.67 -2.62
CA LYS A 90 -6.78 -4.66 -2.08
C LYS A 90 -7.16 -4.38 -0.64
N SER A 91 -6.21 -3.97 0.20
CA SER A 91 -6.48 -3.57 1.59
C SER A 91 -7.47 -2.39 1.66
N MET A 92 -7.34 -1.42 0.75
CA MET A 92 -8.27 -0.28 0.66
C MET A 92 -9.65 -0.70 0.22
N GLU A 93 -9.75 -1.61 -0.75
CA GLU A 93 -11.02 -2.19 -1.20
C GLU A 93 -11.72 -2.92 -0.04
N LEU A 94 -11.00 -3.79 0.68
CA LEU A 94 -11.54 -4.54 1.82
C LEU A 94 -11.97 -3.62 2.96
N LEU A 95 -11.18 -2.58 3.28
CA LEU A 95 -11.54 -1.61 4.31
C LEU A 95 -12.83 -0.86 3.94
N GLN A 96 -12.98 -0.46 2.67
CA GLN A 96 -14.18 0.21 2.15
C GLN A 96 -15.42 -0.68 2.18
N GLN A 97 -15.27 -1.94 1.79
CA GLN A 97 -16.38 -2.89 1.69
C GLN A 97 -16.83 -3.40 3.06
N ASN A 98 -15.88 -3.78 3.92
CA ASN A 98 -16.17 -4.46 5.18
C ASN A 98 -16.36 -3.48 6.35
N TYR A 99 -15.65 -2.34 6.34
CA TYR A 99 -15.64 -1.38 7.45
C TYR A 99 -15.75 0.08 6.96
N PRO A 100 -16.83 0.45 6.26
CA PRO A 100 -16.99 1.77 5.65
C PRO A 100 -16.96 2.91 6.69
N ASP A 101 -17.39 2.66 7.93
CA ASP A 101 -17.31 3.59 9.05
C ASP A 101 -15.84 3.95 9.40
N LEU A 102 -14.96 2.94 9.47
CA LEU A 102 -13.55 3.13 9.75
C LEU A 102 -12.81 3.79 8.58
N PHE A 103 -13.19 3.43 7.36
CA PHE A 103 -12.66 4.06 6.14
C PHE A 103 -12.99 5.56 6.11
N LEU A 104 -14.26 5.91 6.37
CA LEU A 104 -14.70 7.31 6.43
C LEU A 104 -13.97 8.08 7.53
N ARG A 105 -13.80 7.48 8.71
CA ARG A 105 -13.04 8.11 9.82
C ARG A 105 -11.59 8.40 9.44
N LEU A 106 -10.95 7.47 8.71
CA LEU A 106 -9.58 7.64 8.23
C LEU A 106 -9.47 8.76 7.20
N ILE A 107 -10.37 8.79 6.21
CA ILE A 107 -10.46 9.87 5.21
C ILE A 107 -10.71 11.21 5.89
N ALA A 108 -11.70 11.28 6.77
CA ALA A 108 -12.07 12.51 7.45
C ALA A 108 -10.87 13.08 8.21
N SER A 109 -10.14 12.22 8.93
CA SER A 109 -8.90 12.62 9.61
C SER A 109 -7.81 13.11 8.66
N LEU A 110 -7.70 12.56 7.45
CA LEU A 110 -6.65 12.94 6.51
C LEU A 110 -6.91 14.29 5.84
N PHE A 111 -8.17 14.58 5.56
CA PHE A 111 -8.59 15.82 4.92
C PHE A 111 -8.97 16.91 5.92
N GLY A 112 -8.82 16.66 7.22
CA GLY A 112 -9.18 17.62 8.27
C GLY A 112 -10.69 17.88 8.34
N ILE A 113 -11.49 16.93 7.86
CA ILE A 113 -12.94 16.96 7.98
C ILE A 113 -13.21 16.46 9.41
N GLY A 114 -13.58 17.37 10.30
CA GLY A 114 -13.84 17.03 11.71
C GLY A 114 -14.90 15.92 11.83
N TYR A 115 -14.68 15.00 12.77
CA TYR A 115 -15.61 13.95 13.20
C TYR A 115 -15.73 13.99 14.73
#